data_AF-A0A1I1MTB8-F1
#
_entry.id   AF-A0A1I1MTB8-F1
#
_cell.length_a   1.000
_cell.length_b   1.000
_cell.length_c   1.000
_cell.angle_alpha   90.00
_cell.angle_beta   90.00
_cell.angle_gamma   90.00
#
_symmetry.space_group_name_H-M   'P 1'
#
loop_
_entity.id
_entity.type
_entity.pdbx_description
1 polymer ?
#
loop_
_entity_poly.entity_id
_entity_poly.type
_entity_poly.pdbx_seq_one_letter_code
_entity_poly.pdbx_strand_id
1 'polypeptide(L)' 'MAISCPYKWHSNRSPETVTEWLKQHPHVQVVSRDRFTSFRQRISDANPSILQVYDRWHFI' A
#
# COMPACT_ATOMS: atom_id res chain seq x y z
N MET A 1 -4.80 4.33 -7.53
CA MET A 1 -4.32 2.99 -7.09
C MET A 1 -3.22 2.53 -8.03
N ALA A 2 -1.96 2.73 -7.67
CA ALA A 2 -0.85 2.04 -8.32
C ALA A 2 0.20 1.74 -7.25
N ILE A 3 -0.06 0.71 -6.45
CA ILE A 3 1.04 -0.09 -5.93
C ILE A 3 1.45 -0.93 -7.15
N SER A 4 2.48 -0.49 -7.88
CA SER A 4 3.05 -1.27 -8.98
C SER A 4 3.77 -2.48 -8.36
N CYS A 5 2.99 -3.46 -7.93
CA CYS A 5 3.49 -4.78 -7.58
C CYS A 5 3.44 -5.64 -8.84
N PRO A 6 4.59 -6.09 -9.39
CA PRO A 6 4.63 -6.86 -10.63
C PRO A 6 4.12 -8.31 -10.48
N TYR A 7 3.79 -8.77 -9.26
CA TYR A 7 3.41 -10.16 -9.04
C TYR A 7 2.04 -10.32 -8.38
N LYS A 8 1.13 -10.89 -9.19
CA LYS A 8 -0.11 -11.60 -8.83
C LYS A 8 -1.25 -10.73 -8.28
N TRP A 9 -2.08 -10.29 -9.22
CA TRP A 9 -3.42 -9.74 -8.97
C TRP A 9 -4.34 -10.81 -8.37
N HIS A 10 -4.45 -10.86 -7.05
CA HIS A 10 -5.60 -11.49 -6.40
C HIS A 10 -6.77 -10.52 -6.51
N SER A 11 -7.95 -10.99 -6.92
CA SER A 11 -9.19 -10.22 -7.05
C SER A 11 -9.62 -9.48 -5.77
N ASN A 12 -8.94 -9.76 -4.66
CA ASN A 12 -9.17 -9.17 -3.36
C ASN A 12 -8.19 -8.01 -3.12
N ARG A 13 -8.66 -6.78 -3.29
CA ARG A 13 -7.91 -5.55 -2.96
C ARG A 13 -8.04 -5.20 -1.49
N SER A 14 -7.88 -6.17 -0.59
CA SER A 14 -8.08 -5.92 0.85
C SER A 14 -6.82 -5.30 1.47
N PRO A 15 -6.97 -4.43 2.50
CA PRO A 15 -5.85 -3.86 3.24
C PRO A 15 -4.92 -4.93 3.85
N GLU A 16 -5.47 -6.08 4.23
CA GLU A 16 -4.74 -7.21 4.82
C GLU A 16 -3.75 -7.81 3.81
N THR A 17 -4.20 -8.05 2.58
CA THR A 17 -3.33 -8.58 1.51
C THR A 17 -2.16 -7.65 1.21
N VAL A 18 -2.39 -6.32 1.24
CA VAL A 18 -1.31 -5.34 1.07
C VAL A 18 -0.31 -5.37 2.24
N THR A 19 -0.80 -5.60 3.46
CA THR A 19 0.06 -5.71 4.65
C THR A 19 1.02 -6.89 4.52
N GLU A 20 0.48 -8.06 4.16
CA GLU A 20 1.28 -9.29 4.01
C GLU A 20 2.31 -9.15 2.90
N TRP A 21 1.91 -8.54 1.77
CA TRP A 21 2.81 -8.27 0.67
C TRP A 21 3.96 -7.35 1.08
N LEU A 22 3.68 -6.24 1.78
CA LEU A 22 4.72 -5.31 2.23
C LEU A 22 5.71 -5.95 3.22
N LYS A 23 5.24 -6.87 4.07
CA LYS A 23 6.12 -7.64 4.96
C LYS A 23 7.08 -8.55 4.20
N GLN A 24 6.65 -9.11 3.07
CA GLN A 24 7.49 -9.93 2.20
C GLN A 24 8.47 -9.10 1.34
N HIS A 25 8.20 -7.80 1.19
CA HIS A 25 8.98 -6.89 0.37
C HIS A 25 9.57 -5.72 1.21
N PRO A 26 10.53 -5.99 2.12
CA PRO A 26 11.08 -4.99 3.03
C PRO A 26 11.91 -3.88 2.33
N HIS A 27 12.25 -4.07 1.05
CA HIS A 27 12.94 -3.08 0.22
C HIS A 27 12.03 -1.96 -0.28
N VAL A 28 10.71 -2.06 -0.11
CA VAL A 28 9.76 -1.01 -0.49
C VAL A 28 9.92 0.16 0.46
N GLN A 29 10.25 1.34 -0.10
CA GLN A 29 10.47 2.57 0.67
C GLN A 29 9.31 3.56 0.54
N VAL A 30 8.60 3.54 -0.59
CA VAL A 30 7.54 4.50 -0.90
C VAL A 30 6.31 3.78 -1.44
N VAL A 31 5.13 4.13 -0.92
CA VAL A 31 3.84 3.59 -1.38
C VAL A 31 2.88 4.74 -1.70
N SER A 32 2.31 4.71 -2.90
CA SER A 32 1.23 5.62 -3.29
C SER A 32 -0.14 5.02 -2.93
N ARG A 33 -0.97 5.75 -2.20
CA ARG A 33 -2.29 5.29 -1.69
C ARG A 33 -3.39 6.36 -1.80
N ASP A 34 -4.64 5.91 -1.94
CA ASP A 34 -5.84 6.77 -1.89
C ASP A 34 -6.23 7.13 -0.44
N ARG A 35 -7.22 8.03 -0.25
CA ARG A 35 -7.61 8.56 1.07
C ARG A 35 -8.23 7.53 2.03
N PHE A 36 -8.34 6.25 1.64
CA PHE A 36 -8.94 5.23 2.50
C PHE A 36 -8.03 4.92 3.70
N THR A 37 -8.55 5.14 4.90
CA THR A 37 -7.79 5.12 6.16
C THR A 37 -7.27 3.74 6.55
N SER A 38 -7.95 2.68 6.11
CA SER A 38 -7.55 1.30 6.39
C SER A 38 -6.19 0.96 5.77
N PHE A 39 -5.93 1.39 4.53
CA PHE A 39 -4.63 1.19 3.89
C PHE A 39 -3.52 1.95 4.61
N ARG A 40 -3.80 3.17 5.11
CA ARG A 40 -2.80 3.93 5.87
C ARG A 40 -2.33 3.15 7.10
N GLN A 41 -3.28 2.62 7.88
CA GLN A 41 -2.98 1.83 9.07
C GLN A 41 -2.21 0.57 8.71
N ARG A 42 -2.70 -0.19 7.72
CA ARG A 42 -2.07 -1.43 7.26
C ARG A 42 -0.66 -1.28 6.71
N ILE A 43 -0.38 -0.21 5.97
CA ILE A 43 0.98 0.08 5.48
C ILE A 43 1.91 0.40 6.66
N SER A 44 1.44 1.18 7.64
CA SER A 44 2.19 1.47 8.86
C SER A 44 2.42 0.22 9.72
N ASP A 45 1.45 -0.68 9.82
CA ASP A 45 1.56 -1.97 10.51
C ASP A 45 2.58 -2.90 9.83
N ALA A 46 2.72 -2.81 8.50
CA ALA A 46 3.67 -3.61 7.75
C ALA A 46 5.12 -3.11 7.94
N ASN A 47 5.33 -1.81 7.75
CA ASN A 47 6.61 -1.17 7.99
C ASN A 47 6.41 0.35 8.19
N PRO A 48 6.67 0.89 9.41
CA PRO A 48 6.48 2.29 9.72
C PRO A 48 7.45 3.23 8.98
N SER A 49 8.53 2.70 8.39
CA SER A 49 9.52 3.47 7.63
C SER A 49 9.08 3.75 6.20
N ILE A 50 7.99 3.14 5.73
CA ILE A 50 7.47 3.36 4.38
C ILE A 50 6.88 4.76 4.29
N LEU A 51 7.38 5.56 3.35
CA LEU A 51 6.81 6.85 3.02
C LEU A 51 5.49 6.65 2.26
N GLN A 52 4.40 7.14 2.85
CA GLN A 52 3.07 7.08 2.24
C GLN A 52 2.77 8.38 1.50
N VAL A 53 2.53 8.28 0.19
CA VAL A 53 2.21 9.42 -0.68
C VAL A 53 0.75 9.33 -1.12
N TYR A 54 0.05 10.46 -1.13
CA TYR A 54 -1.31 10.53 -1.66
C TYR A 54 -1.29 10.43 -3.19
N ASP A 55 -2.10 9.54 -3.73
CA ASP A 55 -2.31 9.42 -5.17
C ASP A 55 -2.95 10.71 -5.73
N ARG A 56 -2.33 11.30 -6.76
CA ARG A 56 -2.74 12.60 -7.34
C ARG A 56 -4.17 12.61 -7.85
N TRP A 57 -4.68 11.47 -8.32
CA TRP A 57 -6.01 11.38 -8.93
C TRP A 57 -7.15 11.44 -7.92
N HIS A 58 -6.84 11.45 -6.63
CA HIS A 58 -7.80 11.54 -5.54
C HIS A 58 -7.75 12.91 -4.82
N PHE A 59 -7.11 13.91 -5.43
CA PHE A 59 -7.23 15.31 -5.04
C PHE A 59 -8.48 15.92 -5.70
N ILE A 60 -9.58 15.90 -4.94
CA ILE A 60 -10.73 16.79 -5.13
C ILE A 60 -10.63 17.86 -4.06
#